data_AF-A0A374TPD0-F1
#
_entry.id   AF-A0A374TPD0-F1
#
_cell.length_a   1.000
_cell.length_b   1.000
_cell.length_c   1.000
_cell.angle_alpha   90.00
_cell.angle_beta   90.00
_cell.angle_gamma   90.00
#
_symmetry.space_group_name_H-M   'P 1'
#
loop_
_entity.id
_entity.type
_entity.pdbx_description
1 polymer ?
#
loop_
_entity_poly.entity_id
_entity_poly.type
_entity_poly.pdbx_seq_one_letter_code
_entity_poly.pdbx_strand_id
1 'polypeptide(L)'
;MTVNDAARPSVTQIVNNAVAQCKQETNGSEYDMALWLHDWTLDQLEYDHSLNWCSAESGLTRHQSTCESYQRIYSKLLDAAGIANGRITGNGHTWNAVKIDDKWCQMDLTWDDTSNNWYRDLDQRHLYFGLTDELMAIAHSDHTANYQKGDYAYRSTDLSNNYFVRNGKADEWAEKYAGRIQQHLNAKEESISIDADNQSFPPSISGIQNGIVAYAMNLREWKTGKSNAAIQAVSNFKTCSSTSWEVTFDFTVKYTNEKRTVGQSRQTARFSI
;
A
#
# COMPACT_ATOMS: atom_id res chain seq x y z
N MET A 1 -28.41 -30.56 -0.67
CA MET A 1 -27.88 -31.45 -1.73
C MET A 1 -26.64 -30.79 -2.29
N THR A 2 -25.45 -31.25 -1.91
CA THR A 2 -24.19 -30.81 -2.49
C THR A 2 -23.98 -31.63 -3.75
N VAL A 3 -24.17 -31.02 -4.92
CA VAL A 3 -23.75 -31.63 -6.19
C VAL A 3 -22.23 -31.62 -6.17
N ASN A 4 -21.64 -32.79 -5.96
CA ASN A 4 -20.20 -32.97 -5.81
C ASN A 4 -19.69 -33.71 -7.04
N ASP A 5 -19.59 -32.99 -8.16
CA ASP A 5 -18.97 -33.46 -9.40
C ASP A 5 -17.51 -33.01 -9.41
N ALA A 6 -16.57 -33.96 -9.34
CA ALA A 6 -15.15 -33.65 -9.35
C ALA A 6 -14.70 -32.97 -10.66
N ALA A 7 -15.46 -33.14 -11.75
CA ALA A 7 -15.20 -32.45 -13.02
C ALA A 7 -15.80 -31.02 -13.05
N ARG A 8 -16.68 -30.67 -12.10
CA ARG A 8 -17.36 -29.36 -12.00
C ARG A 8 -17.54 -28.98 -10.52
N PRO A 9 -16.45 -28.64 -9.81
CA PRO A 9 -16.54 -28.29 -8.40
C PRO A 9 -17.40 -27.05 -8.20
N SER A 10 -18.18 -27.03 -7.11
CA SER A 10 -18.94 -25.83 -6.72
C SER A 10 -18.00 -24.71 -6.26
N VAL A 11 -18.45 -23.44 -6.35
CA VAL A 11 -17.68 -22.27 -5.86
C VAL A 11 -17.23 -22.46 -4.42
N THR A 12 -18.08 -22.97 -3.53
CA THR A 12 -17.74 -23.24 -2.13
C THR A 12 -16.58 -24.22 -2.01
N GLN A 13 -16.52 -25.24 -2.86
CA GLN A 13 -15.43 -26.22 -2.84
C GLN A 13 -14.13 -25.63 -3.37
N ILE A 14 -14.19 -24.85 -4.46
CA ILE A 14 -13.02 -24.13 -4.98
C ILE A 14 -12.45 -23.22 -3.90
N VAL A 15 -13.29 -22.41 -3.26
CA VAL A 15 -12.90 -21.49 -2.16
C VAL A 15 -12.28 -22.26 -0.99
N ASN A 16 -12.93 -23.32 -0.51
CA ASN A 16 -12.41 -24.08 0.64
C ASN A 16 -11.09 -24.78 0.32
N ASN A 17 -10.92 -25.29 -0.91
CA ASN A 17 -9.68 -25.92 -1.34
C ASN A 17 -8.55 -24.88 -1.45
N ALA A 18 -8.82 -23.71 -2.03
CA ALA A 18 -7.85 -22.62 -2.11
C ALA A 18 -7.39 -22.15 -0.71
N VAL A 19 -8.33 -21.96 0.23
CA VAL A 19 -7.97 -21.60 1.62
C VAL A 19 -7.22 -22.72 2.34
N ALA A 20 -7.56 -23.98 2.09
CA ALA A 20 -6.82 -25.11 2.67
C ALA A 20 -5.38 -25.20 2.13
N GLN A 21 -5.17 -24.87 0.85
CA GLN A 21 -3.84 -24.79 0.23
C GLN A 21 -3.07 -23.58 0.76
N CYS A 22 -3.71 -22.40 0.81
CA CYS A 22 -3.16 -21.17 1.40
C CYS A 22 -2.60 -21.41 2.81
N LYS A 23 -3.35 -22.12 3.67
CA LYS A 23 -2.92 -22.46 5.04
C LYS A 23 -1.73 -23.43 5.11
N GLN A 24 -1.47 -24.19 4.04
CA GLN A 24 -0.30 -25.08 3.95
C GLN A 24 0.94 -24.38 3.41
N GLU A 25 0.74 -23.39 2.52
CA GLU A 25 1.83 -22.69 1.83
C GLU A 25 2.28 -21.39 2.52
N THR A 26 1.50 -20.90 3.49
CA THR A 26 1.81 -19.70 4.28
C THR A 26 2.07 -20.07 5.74
N ASN A 27 2.60 -19.11 6.51
CA ASN A 27 2.75 -19.27 7.97
C ASN A 27 1.43 -19.08 8.75
N GLY A 28 0.29 -18.87 8.04
CA GLY A 28 -1.02 -18.66 8.62
C GLY A 28 -1.26 -17.24 9.19
N SER A 29 -0.35 -16.29 8.96
CA SER A 29 -0.60 -14.88 9.28
C SER A 29 -1.68 -14.30 8.37
N GLU A 30 -2.45 -13.33 8.87
CA GLU A 30 -3.49 -12.66 8.07
C GLU A 30 -2.89 -12.03 6.81
N TYR A 31 -1.71 -11.42 6.93
CA TYR A 31 -1.01 -10.79 5.81
C TYR A 31 -0.62 -11.81 4.73
N ASP A 32 0.09 -12.87 5.10
CA ASP A 32 0.58 -13.85 4.12
C ASP A 32 -0.58 -14.62 3.47
N MET A 33 -1.63 -14.92 4.23
CA MET A 33 -2.84 -15.53 3.68
C MET A 33 -3.58 -14.59 2.72
N ALA A 34 -3.76 -13.31 3.08
CA ALA A 34 -4.40 -12.33 2.22
C ALA A 34 -3.62 -12.15 0.91
N LEU A 35 -2.30 -12.01 0.97
CA LEU A 35 -1.44 -11.90 -0.20
C LEU A 35 -1.51 -13.14 -1.08
N TRP A 36 -1.41 -14.34 -0.50
CA TRP A 36 -1.50 -15.58 -1.26
C TRP A 36 -2.86 -15.73 -1.97
N LEU A 37 -3.96 -15.41 -1.27
CA LEU A 37 -5.32 -15.51 -1.83
C LEU A 37 -5.58 -14.44 -2.88
N HIS A 38 -4.95 -13.27 -2.74
CA HIS A 38 -4.94 -12.22 -3.76
C HIS A 38 -4.31 -12.75 -5.04
N ASP A 39 -3.07 -13.24 -4.97
CA ASP A 39 -2.32 -13.73 -6.13
C ASP A 39 -3.01 -14.92 -6.79
N TRP A 40 -3.50 -15.85 -5.97
CA TRP A 40 -4.29 -16.98 -6.44
C TRP A 40 -5.53 -16.54 -7.21
N THR A 41 -6.25 -15.50 -6.74
CA THR A 41 -7.44 -14.98 -7.41
C THR A 41 -7.08 -14.40 -8.77
N LEU A 42 -5.99 -13.63 -8.85
CA LEU A 42 -5.51 -13.07 -10.11
C LEU A 42 -5.01 -14.14 -11.08
N ASP A 43 -4.55 -15.29 -10.59
CA ASP A 43 -4.14 -16.42 -11.44
C ASP A 43 -5.34 -17.24 -11.95
N GLN A 44 -6.49 -17.17 -11.25
CA GLN A 44 -7.70 -17.88 -11.67
C GLN A 44 -8.55 -17.10 -12.68
N LEU A 45 -8.36 -15.80 -12.81
CA LEU A 45 -9.26 -14.92 -13.55
C LEU A 45 -8.50 -14.14 -14.62
N GLU A 46 -9.17 -13.90 -15.75
CA GLU A 46 -8.80 -12.87 -16.72
C GLU A 46 -9.92 -11.82 -16.74
N TYR A 47 -9.56 -10.53 -16.77
CA TYR A 47 -10.57 -9.48 -16.75
C TYR A 47 -11.44 -9.46 -18.03
N ASP A 48 -12.77 -9.51 -17.86
CA ASP A 48 -13.74 -9.46 -18.94
C ASP A 48 -14.12 -8.02 -19.31
N HIS A 49 -13.44 -7.49 -20.32
CA HIS A 49 -13.74 -6.18 -20.89
C HIS A 49 -15.12 -6.08 -21.58
N SER A 50 -15.81 -7.20 -21.82
CA SER A 50 -17.16 -7.20 -22.40
C SER A 50 -18.27 -6.96 -21.37
N LEU A 51 -17.93 -6.92 -20.07
CA LEU A 51 -18.82 -6.68 -18.94
C LEU A 51 -19.99 -7.67 -18.80
N ASN A 52 -19.87 -8.86 -19.42
CA ASN A 52 -20.97 -9.80 -19.50
C ASN A 52 -21.09 -10.69 -18.26
N TRP A 53 -20.03 -10.81 -17.44
CA TRP A 53 -19.92 -11.82 -16.38
C TRP A 53 -19.52 -11.25 -15.01
N CYS A 54 -20.52 -10.82 -14.23
CA CYS A 54 -20.35 -10.09 -12.96
C CYS A 54 -20.53 -10.93 -11.68
N SER A 55 -20.58 -12.26 -11.77
CA SER A 55 -20.74 -13.14 -10.60
C SER A 55 -19.45 -13.89 -10.25
N ALA A 56 -19.24 -14.20 -8.96
CA ALA A 56 -18.11 -15.03 -8.51
C ALA A 56 -18.16 -16.43 -9.14
N GLU A 57 -19.38 -16.95 -9.32
CA GLU A 57 -19.68 -18.18 -10.03
C GLU A 57 -19.19 -18.13 -11.48
N SER A 58 -19.47 -17.05 -12.21
CA SER A 58 -19.01 -16.90 -13.59
C SER A 58 -17.50 -16.70 -13.68
N GLY A 59 -16.89 -15.97 -12.75
CA GLY A 59 -15.44 -15.79 -12.70
C GLY A 59 -14.67 -17.09 -12.54
N LEU A 60 -14.94 -17.82 -11.45
CA LEU A 60 -14.21 -19.05 -11.13
C LEU A 60 -14.48 -20.22 -12.10
N THR A 61 -15.61 -20.22 -12.80
CA THR A 61 -15.95 -21.32 -13.74
C THR A 61 -15.62 -21.02 -15.20
N ARG A 62 -15.38 -19.75 -15.56
CA ARG A 62 -15.14 -19.33 -16.95
C ARG A 62 -13.84 -18.56 -17.17
N HIS A 63 -13.11 -18.26 -16.10
CA HIS A 63 -11.86 -17.49 -16.13
C HIS A 63 -12.03 -16.10 -16.77
N GLN A 64 -13.24 -15.53 -16.75
CA GLN A 64 -13.57 -14.20 -17.29
C GLN A 64 -14.41 -13.43 -16.26
N SER A 65 -13.99 -12.22 -15.87
CA SER A 65 -14.64 -11.50 -14.76
C SER A 65 -14.63 -9.98 -14.84
N THR A 66 -15.70 -9.34 -14.34
CA THR A 66 -15.72 -7.90 -14.05
C THR A 66 -15.24 -7.60 -12.63
N CYS A 67 -15.10 -6.32 -12.29
CA CYS A 67 -14.67 -5.88 -10.96
C CYS A 67 -15.51 -6.45 -9.80
N GLU A 68 -16.82 -6.61 -10.03
CA GLU A 68 -17.74 -7.24 -9.06
C GLU A 68 -17.35 -8.70 -8.77
N SER A 69 -16.88 -9.42 -9.77
CA SER A 69 -16.50 -10.83 -9.61
C SER A 69 -15.19 -10.97 -8.82
N TYR A 70 -14.16 -10.17 -9.13
CA TYR A 70 -12.90 -10.15 -8.35
C TYR A 70 -13.20 -9.84 -6.88
N GLN A 71 -13.98 -8.79 -6.63
CA GLN A 71 -14.34 -8.36 -5.28
C GLN A 71 -15.05 -9.48 -4.51
N ARG A 72 -16.03 -10.15 -5.13
CA ARG A 72 -16.81 -11.22 -4.49
C ARG A 72 -16.01 -12.50 -4.27
N ILE A 73 -15.16 -12.88 -5.22
CA ILE A 73 -14.32 -14.08 -5.09
C ILE A 73 -13.35 -13.88 -3.94
N TYR A 74 -12.65 -12.75 -3.92
CA TYR A 74 -11.71 -12.45 -2.85
C TYR A 74 -12.40 -12.32 -1.48
N SER A 75 -13.58 -11.68 -1.43
CA SER A 75 -14.39 -11.63 -0.20
C SER A 75 -14.75 -13.02 0.33
N LYS A 76 -15.17 -13.96 -0.52
CA LYS A 76 -15.46 -15.34 -0.12
C LYS A 76 -14.23 -16.10 0.38
N LEU A 77 -13.07 -15.87 -0.24
CA LEU A 77 -11.80 -16.47 0.18
C LEU A 77 -11.38 -15.93 1.56
N LEU A 78 -11.47 -14.61 1.76
CA LEU A 78 -11.16 -13.96 3.04
C LEU A 78 -12.12 -14.43 4.15
N ASP A 79 -13.42 -14.50 3.88
CA ASP A 79 -14.42 -15.02 4.83
C ASP A 79 -14.08 -16.46 5.26
N ALA A 80 -13.73 -17.33 4.29
CA ALA A 80 -13.34 -18.71 4.57
C ALA A 80 -11.98 -18.83 5.28
N ALA A 81 -11.08 -17.87 5.08
CA ALA A 81 -9.82 -17.75 5.81
C ALA A 81 -10.01 -17.18 7.24
N GLY A 82 -11.15 -16.54 7.52
CA GLY A 82 -11.43 -15.87 8.79
C GLY A 82 -10.90 -14.44 8.86
N ILE A 83 -10.62 -13.81 7.71
CA ILE A 83 -10.09 -12.45 7.61
C ILE A 83 -11.26 -11.48 7.36
N ALA A 84 -11.41 -10.49 8.24
CA ALA A 84 -12.48 -9.51 8.13
C ALA A 84 -12.30 -8.64 6.88
N ASN A 85 -13.38 -8.47 6.11
CA ASN A 85 -13.37 -7.70 4.88
C ASN A 85 -14.68 -6.92 4.68
N GLY A 86 -14.64 -5.94 3.78
CA GLY A 86 -15.75 -5.10 3.40
C GLY A 86 -15.75 -4.82 1.91
N ARG A 87 -16.94 -4.53 1.37
CA ARG A 87 -17.13 -4.16 -0.03
C ARG A 87 -17.18 -2.64 -0.17
N ILE A 88 -16.36 -2.08 -1.06
CA ILE A 88 -16.34 -0.66 -1.38
C ILE A 88 -16.85 -0.44 -2.81
N THR A 89 -17.48 0.70 -3.08
CA THR A 89 -17.94 1.09 -4.42
C THR A 89 -17.64 2.56 -4.67
N GLY A 90 -17.09 2.86 -5.85
CA GLY A 90 -16.81 4.23 -6.30
C GLY A 90 -16.51 4.24 -7.81
N ASN A 91 -16.92 5.29 -8.52
CA ASN A 91 -16.70 5.55 -9.94
C ASN A 91 -17.20 4.42 -10.87
N GLY A 92 -18.26 3.70 -10.46
CA GLY A 92 -18.75 2.53 -11.18
C GLY A 92 -17.86 1.28 -11.03
N HIS A 93 -16.89 1.33 -10.12
CA HIS A 93 -15.95 0.26 -9.78
C HIS A 93 -16.19 -0.26 -8.35
N THR A 94 -15.68 -1.46 -8.06
CA THR A 94 -15.78 -2.07 -6.72
C THR A 94 -14.52 -2.82 -6.38
N TRP A 95 -14.15 -2.78 -5.10
CA TRP A 95 -12.95 -3.41 -4.56
C TRP A 95 -13.15 -3.78 -3.09
N ASN A 96 -12.12 -4.32 -2.44
CA ASN A 96 -12.19 -4.82 -1.07
C ASN A 96 -11.49 -3.86 -0.10
N ALA A 97 -12.09 -3.67 1.07
CA ALA A 97 -11.35 -3.28 2.26
C ALA A 97 -11.06 -4.56 3.07
N VAL A 98 -9.84 -4.75 3.54
CA VAL A 98 -9.41 -5.96 4.27
C VAL A 98 -8.75 -5.54 5.57
N LYS A 99 -9.09 -6.21 6.67
CA LYS A 99 -8.50 -5.94 7.98
C LYS A 99 -7.38 -6.93 8.24
N ILE A 100 -6.15 -6.45 8.35
CA ILE A 100 -4.94 -7.23 8.61
C ILE A 100 -4.23 -6.63 9.81
N ASP A 101 -3.85 -7.45 10.79
CA ASP A 101 -3.18 -7.01 12.02
C ASP A 101 -3.95 -5.85 12.69
N ASP A 102 -5.26 -6.00 12.78
CA ASP A 102 -6.23 -5.01 13.30
C ASP A 102 -6.34 -3.68 12.53
N LYS A 103 -5.73 -3.56 11.36
CA LYS A 103 -5.75 -2.34 10.53
C LYS A 103 -6.47 -2.59 9.20
N TRP A 104 -7.38 -1.69 8.84
CA TRP A 104 -8.01 -1.71 7.52
C TRP A 104 -7.04 -1.27 6.44
N CYS A 105 -7.12 -1.93 5.29
CA CYS A 105 -6.35 -1.63 4.10
C CYS A 105 -7.25 -1.75 2.86
N GLN A 106 -7.04 -0.89 1.86
CA GLN A 106 -7.75 -0.96 0.59
C GLN A 106 -7.00 -1.91 -0.36
N MET A 107 -7.74 -2.76 -1.08
CA MET A 107 -7.20 -3.77 -2.01
C MET A 107 -8.04 -3.82 -3.28
N ASP A 108 -7.43 -3.52 -4.44
CA ASP A 108 -8.10 -3.55 -5.75
C ASP A 108 -7.44 -4.55 -6.70
N LEU A 109 -7.93 -5.78 -6.65
CA LEU A 109 -7.46 -6.88 -7.48
C LEU A 109 -7.68 -6.64 -8.97
N THR A 110 -8.70 -5.86 -9.35
CA THR A 110 -8.95 -5.61 -10.78
C THR A 110 -7.85 -4.75 -11.39
N TRP A 111 -7.36 -3.77 -10.64
CA TRP A 111 -6.29 -2.89 -11.11
C TRP A 111 -4.90 -3.51 -10.95
N ASP A 112 -4.78 -4.52 -10.08
CA ASP A 112 -3.60 -5.39 -9.96
C ASP A 112 -3.59 -6.54 -11.00
N ASP A 113 -4.70 -6.80 -11.72
CA ASP A 113 -4.75 -7.84 -12.76
C ASP A 113 -4.05 -7.39 -14.06
N THR A 114 -2.73 -7.42 -14.04
CA THR A 114 -1.89 -7.07 -15.18
C THR A 114 -0.68 -7.99 -15.26
N SER A 115 -0.34 -8.42 -16.48
CA SER A 115 0.92 -9.11 -16.78
C SER A 115 2.00 -8.14 -17.29
N ASN A 116 1.71 -6.83 -17.28
CA ASN A 116 2.57 -5.84 -17.88
C ASN A 116 3.65 -5.37 -16.90
N ASN A 117 4.82 -5.02 -17.44
CA ASN A 117 5.90 -4.39 -16.69
C ASN A 117 6.37 -3.10 -17.38
N TRP A 118 5.52 -2.07 -17.34
CA TRP A 118 5.78 -0.78 -17.99
C TRP A 118 6.61 0.17 -17.12
N TYR A 119 6.62 -0.04 -15.80
CA TYR A 119 7.11 0.93 -14.83
C TYR A 119 8.40 0.46 -14.11
N ARG A 120 9.33 -0.09 -14.90
CA ARG A 120 10.69 -0.48 -14.45
C ARG A 120 10.70 -1.56 -13.38
N ASP A 121 10.97 -1.16 -12.13
CA ASP A 121 11.10 -2.03 -10.96
C ASP A 121 9.86 -1.99 -10.05
N LEU A 122 8.79 -1.31 -10.51
CA LEU A 122 7.48 -1.34 -9.88
C LEU A 122 6.72 -2.60 -10.28
N ASP A 123 6.42 -3.44 -9.30
CA ASP A 123 5.54 -4.59 -9.46
C ASP A 123 4.08 -4.14 -9.54
N GLN A 124 3.58 -4.01 -10.77
CA GLN A 124 2.22 -3.51 -11.01
C GLN A 124 1.13 -4.45 -10.51
N ARG A 125 1.44 -5.74 -10.28
CA ARG A 125 0.48 -6.74 -9.82
C ARG A 125 0.14 -6.59 -8.33
N HIS A 126 0.80 -5.66 -7.63
CA HIS A 126 0.59 -5.43 -6.20
C HIS A 126 0.54 -3.93 -5.88
N LEU A 127 0.31 -3.07 -6.87
CA LEU A 127 0.25 -1.62 -6.67
C LEU A 127 -0.90 -1.24 -5.73
N TYR A 128 -2.01 -1.95 -5.86
CA TYR A 128 -3.23 -1.69 -5.10
C TYR A 128 -3.37 -2.58 -3.86
N PHE A 129 -2.34 -3.37 -3.52
CA PHE A 129 -2.34 -4.21 -2.33
C PHE A 129 -1.96 -3.41 -1.07
N GLY A 130 -2.97 -3.12 -0.25
CA GLY A 130 -2.79 -2.59 1.10
C GLY A 130 -2.63 -1.07 1.15
N LEU A 131 -3.43 -0.33 0.37
CA LEU A 131 -3.39 1.13 0.32
C LEU A 131 -4.19 1.80 1.45
N THR A 132 -3.83 3.03 1.78
CA THR A 132 -4.71 3.97 2.51
C THR A 132 -5.86 4.43 1.65
N ASP A 133 -6.94 4.93 2.24
CA ASP A 133 -8.05 5.52 1.48
C ASP A 133 -7.59 6.71 0.62
N GLU A 134 -6.65 7.52 1.11
CA GLU A 134 -6.08 8.66 0.38
C GLU A 134 -5.35 8.24 -0.90
N LEU A 135 -4.49 7.22 -0.81
CA LEU A 135 -3.80 6.67 -1.98
C LEU A 135 -4.75 5.96 -2.94
N MET A 136 -5.75 5.24 -2.42
CA MET A 136 -6.79 4.64 -3.25
C MET A 136 -7.58 5.71 -4.01
N ALA A 137 -7.84 6.88 -3.39
CA ALA A 137 -8.53 7.99 -4.04
C ALA A 137 -7.71 8.67 -5.15
N ILE A 138 -6.41 8.44 -5.27
CA ILE A 138 -5.62 8.92 -6.43
C ILE A 138 -6.11 8.23 -7.71
N ALA A 139 -6.42 6.93 -7.63
CA ALA A 139 -6.96 6.15 -8.74
C ALA A 139 -8.50 6.21 -8.82
N HIS A 140 -9.17 6.32 -7.67
CA HIS A 140 -10.63 6.33 -7.55
C HIS A 140 -11.09 7.61 -6.85
N SER A 141 -11.05 8.74 -7.57
CA SER A 141 -11.24 10.09 -7.01
C SER A 141 -12.49 10.28 -6.14
N ASP A 142 -13.60 9.61 -6.47
CA ASP A 142 -14.85 9.70 -5.71
C ASP A 142 -14.83 8.93 -4.38
N HIS A 143 -13.84 8.06 -4.18
CA HIS A 143 -13.61 7.38 -2.91
C HIS A 143 -13.39 8.38 -1.76
N THR A 144 -12.91 9.59 -2.07
CA THR A 144 -12.87 10.72 -1.13
C THR A 144 -14.20 10.94 -0.43
N ALA A 145 -15.32 10.91 -1.18
CA ALA A 145 -16.64 11.08 -0.62
C ALA A 145 -17.10 9.88 0.23
N ASN A 146 -16.50 8.69 0.05
CA ASN A 146 -16.79 7.52 0.85
C ASN A 146 -16.12 7.59 2.21
N TYR A 147 -14.80 7.77 2.27
CA TYR A 147 -14.06 7.71 3.53
C TYR A 147 -14.22 8.97 4.42
N GLN A 148 -14.77 10.05 3.88
CA GLN A 148 -15.11 11.25 4.65
C GLN A 148 -16.48 11.17 5.35
N LYS A 149 -17.28 10.13 5.10
CA LYS A 149 -18.55 9.92 5.82
C LYS A 149 -18.26 9.56 7.27
N GLY A 150 -19.01 10.14 8.21
CA GLY A 150 -18.80 9.94 9.64
C GLY A 150 -19.06 8.49 10.12
N ASP A 151 -19.80 7.70 9.35
CA ASP A 151 -20.11 6.30 9.61
C ASP A 151 -19.27 5.32 8.77
N TYR A 152 -18.21 5.79 8.09
CA TYR A 152 -17.35 4.94 7.28
C TYR A 152 -16.59 3.91 8.13
N ALA A 153 -16.95 2.63 7.98
CA ALA A 153 -16.48 1.55 8.85
C ALA A 153 -15.07 1.02 8.51
N TYR A 154 -14.52 1.38 7.34
CA TYR A 154 -13.33 0.74 6.76
C TYR A 154 -12.13 1.69 6.64
N ARG A 155 -12.02 2.66 7.54
CA ARG A 155 -10.98 3.70 7.47
C ARG A 155 -9.57 3.10 7.48
N SER A 156 -8.83 3.32 6.40
CA SER A 156 -7.45 2.89 6.17
C SER A 156 -6.49 4.09 6.13
N THR A 157 -5.65 4.23 7.16
CA THR A 157 -4.67 5.34 7.32
C THR A 157 -3.23 4.88 7.46
N ASP A 158 -2.98 3.58 7.37
CA ASP A 158 -1.71 2.97 7.74
C ASP A 158 -1.19 2.09 6.60
N LEU A 159 0.08 2.27 6.23
CA LEU A 159 0.74 1.53 5.14
C LEU A 159 1.63 0.38 5.62
N SER A 160 1.63 0.03 6.91
CA SER A 160 2.41 -1.10 7.43
C SER A 160 2.03 -2.46 6.83
N ASN A 161 0.84 -2.57 6.22
CA ASN A 161 0.39 -3.75 5.48
C ASN A 161 0.42 -3.56 3.96
N ASN A 162 0.98 -2.46 3.46
CA ASN A 162 1.21 -2.29 2.03
C ASN A 162 2.29 -3.27 1.55
N TYR A 163 2.10 -3.83 0.36
CA TYR A 163 3.01 -4.81 -0.22
C TYR A 163 4.48 -4.33 -0.29
N PHE A 164 4.70 -3.11 -0.80
CA PHE A 164 6.06 -2.56 -0.95
C PHE A 164 6.70 -2.14 0.37
N VAL A 165 5.88 -1.82 1.38
CA VAL A 165 6.37 -1.56 2.73
C VAL A 165 6.82 -2.86 3.39
N ARG A 166 5.99 -3.91 3.31
CA ARG A 166 6.26 -5.23 3.91
C ARG A 166 7.46 -5.94 3.28
N ASN A 167 7.64 -5.82 1.97
CA ASN A 167 8.77 -6.45 1.27
C ASN A 167 10.05 -5.58 1.24
N GLY A 168 10.03 -4.37 1.82
CA GLY A 168 11.18 -3.46 1.90
C GLY A 168 11.46 -2.63 0.64
N LYS A 169 10.69 -2.80 -0.43
CA LYS A 169 10.87 -2.05 -1.69
C LYS A 169 10.66 -0.55 -1.52
N ALA A 170 9.72 -0.15 -0.66
CA ALA A 170 9.47 1.24 -0.31
C ALA A 170 10.72 1.90 0.32
N ASP A 171 11.44 1.16 1.16
CA ASP A 171 12.68 1.64 1.77
C ASP A 171 13.82 1.75 0.75
N GLU A 172 13.94 0.78 -0.16
CA GLU A 172 14.90 0.84 -1.28
C GLU A 172 14.67 2.09 -2.15
N TRP A 173 13.41 2.42 -2.45
CA TRP A 173 13.08 3.64 -3.18
C TRP A 173 13.40 4.91 -2.38
N ALA A 174 13.07 4.94 -1.09
CA ALA A 174 13.38 6.09 -0.23
C ALA A 174 14.90 6.34 -0.11
N GLU A 175 15.72 5.28 -0.07
CA GLU A 175 17.19 5.38 -0.02
C GLU A 175 17.76 6.16 -1.21
N LYS A 176 17.16 6.06 -2.40
CA LYS A 176 17.59 6.79 -3.61
C LYS A 176 17.48 8.32 -3.46
N TYR A 177 16.76 8.81 -2.46
CA TYR A 177 16.65 10.23 -2.14
C TYR A 177 17.53 10.65 -0.96
N ALA A 178 18.12 9.71 -0.22
CA ALA A 178 18.77 10.01 1.06
C ALA A 178 19.92 11.01 0.93
N GLY A 179 20.73 10.91 -0.12
CA GLY A 179 21.80 11.88 -0.39
C GLY A 179 21.27 13.30 -0.64
N ARG A 180 20.20 13.44 -1.44
CA ARG A 180 19.56 14.73 -1.75
C ARG A 180 18.96 15.35 -0.49
N ILE A 181 18.21 14.56 0.28
CA ILE A 181 17.62 15.01 1.56
C ILE A 181 18.74 15.45 2.52
N GLN A 182 19.77 14.63 2.71
CA GLN A 182 20.86 14.92 3.64
C GLN A 182 21.63 16.19 3.28
N GLN A 183 21.79 16.51 1.99
CA GLN A 183 22.41 17.76 1.55
C GLN A 183 21.65 18.98 2.08
N HIS A 184 20.32 18.99 1.96
CA HIS A 184 19.48 20.07 2.48
C HIS A 184 19.46 20.11 4.02
N LEU A 185 19.45 18.95 4.67
CA LEU A 185 19.54 18.87 6.14
C LEU A 185 20.88 19.40 6.69
N ASN A 186 21.97 19.18 5.96
CA ASN A 186 23.28 19.74 6.30
C ASN A 186 23.33 21.26 6.12
N ALA A 187 22.57 21.79 5.16
CA ALA A 187 22.35 23.22 4.97
C ALA A 187 21.36 23.84 5.99
N LYS A 188 20.75 23.02 6.85
CA LYS A 188 19.75 23.40 7.85
C LYS A 188 18.50 24.04 7.27
N GLU A 189 18.09 23.59 6.09
CA GLU A 189 16.84 24.04 5.49
C GLU A 189 15.64 23.47 6.25
N GLU A 190 14.61 24.30 6.47
CA GLU A 190 13.40 23.89 7.19
C GLU A 190 12.25 23.49 6.25
N SER A 191 12.35 23.89 4.97
CA SER A 191 11.41 23.56 3.90
C SER A 191 12.22 23.15 2.68
N ILE A 192 12.02 21.91 2.22
CA ILE A 192 12.78 21.31 1.12
C ILE A 192 11.78 20.84 0.06
N SER A 193 12.14 20.97 -1.21
CA SER A 193 11.42 20.35 -2.32
C SER A 193 12.41 19.62 -3.21
N ILE A 194 12.12 18.35 -3.53
CA ILE A 194 12.97 17.48 -4.32
C ILE A 194 12.14 16.85 -5.43
N ASP A 195 12.59 16.92 -6.67
CA ASP A 195 11.96 16.26 -7.80
C ASP A 195 11.91 14.74 -7.59
N ALA A 196 10.74 14.14 -7.86
CA ALA A 196 10.61 12.69 -7.91
C ALA A 196 11.26 12.12 -9.18
N ASP A 197 11.89 10.95 -9.07
CA ASP A 197 12.62 10.30 -10.17
C ASP A 197 11.70 9.72 -11.26
N ASN A 198 10.40 9.58 -10.97
CA ASN A 198 9.39 8.98 -11.83
C ASN A 198 8.49 10.02 -12.52
N GLN A 199 9.01 11.20 -12.87
CA GLN A 199 8.27 12.27 -13.56
C GLN A 199 7.52 11.80 -14.81
N SER A 200 8.03 10.77 -15.51
CA SER A 200 7.40 10.25 -16.73
C SER A 200 6.22 9.31 -16.49
N PHE A 201 5.98 8.87 -15.24
CA PHE A 201 4.90 7.93 -14.93
C PHE A 201 3.57 8.68 -14.84
N PRO A 202 2.46 8.09 -15.33
CA PRO A 202 1.14 8.67 -15.17
C PRO A 202 0.83 9.02 -13.71
N PRO A 203 0.07 10.10 -13.44
CA PRO A 203 -0.22 10.55 -12.08
C PRO A 203 -0.90 9.48 -11.20
N SER A 204 -1.72 8.61 -11.81
CA SER A 204 -2.37 7.50 -11.13
C SER A 204 -1.40 6.42 -10.62
N ILE A 205 -0.19 6.36 -11.18
CA ILE A 205 0.85 5.40 -10.80
C ILE A 205 1.89 6.07 -9.90
N SER A 206 2.45 7.21 -10.36
CA SER A 206 3.46 7.93 -9.58
C SER A 206 2.91 8.48 -8.28
N GLY A 207 1.65 8.92 -8.25
CA GLY A 207 1.01 9.42 -7.02
C GLY A 207 0.94 8.35 -5.93
N ILE A 208 0.56 7.12 -6.29
CA ILE A 208 0.50 5.99 -5.35
C ILE A 208 1.91 5.59 -4.90
N GLN A 209 2.81 5.36 -5.86
CA GLN A 209 4.20 4.98 -5.57
C GLN A 209 4.88 6.03 -4.66
N ASN A 210 4.74 7.32 -4.99
CA ASN A 210 5.39 8.39 -4.24
C ASN A 210 4.74 8.60 -2.86
N GLY A 211 3.44 8.33 -2.71
CA GLY A 211 2.81 8.26 -1.39
C GLY A 211 3.46 7.20 -0.49
N ILE A 212 3.73 6.02 -1.03
CA ILE A 212 4.41 4.92 -0.34
C ILE A 212 5.88 5.27 -0.03
N VAL A 213 6.58 5.90 -0.98
CA VAL A 213 7.96 6.36 -0.78
C VAL A 213 8.03 7.45 0.31
N ALA A 214 7.11 8.42 0.31
CA ALA A 214 7.04 9.45 1.34
C ALA A 214 6.78 8.85 2.72
N TYR A 215 5.93 7.82 2.81
CA TYR A 215 5.75 7.07 4.05
C TYR A 215 7.06 6.43 4.54
N ALA A 216 7.82 5.75 3.66
CA ALA A 216 9.12 5.19 4.02
C ALA A 216 10.16 6.25 4.42
N MET A 217 10.18 7.41 3.74
CA MET A 217 11.02 8.55 4.12
C MET A 217 10.72 9.05 5.54
N ASN A 218 9.45 9.08 5.94
CA ASN A 218 9.00 9.52 7.26
C ASN A 218 9.36 8.56 8.40
N LEU A 219 9.64 7.29 8.10
CA LEU A 219 10.10 6.30 9.10
C LEU A 219 11.60 6.39 9.38
N ARG A 220 12.36 7.11 8.55
CA ARG A 220 13.81 7.18 8.65
C ARG A 220 14.27 8.20 9.71
N GLU A 221 15.33 7.85 10.42
CA GLU A 221 16.00 8.77 11.33
C GLU A 221 17.00 9.64 10.58
N TRP A 222 16.97 10.95 10.85
CA TRP A 222 17.88 11.90 10.21
C TRP A 222 18.67 12.70 11.24
N LYS A 223 19.95 12.95 10.92
CA LYS A 223 20.87 13.71 11.76
C LYS A 223 21.66 14.71 10.93
N THR A 224 21.95 15.86 11.53
CA THR A 224 22.81 16.90 10.96
C THR A 224 23.78 17.38 12.04
N GLY A 225 25.04 16.93 11.96
CA GLY A 225 26.04 17.17 13.00
C GLY A 225 25.61 16.61 14.37
N LYS A 226 25.25 17.51 15.30
CA LYS A 226 24.80 17.18 16.68
C LYS A 226 23.29 17.38 16.90
N SER A 227 22.53 17.57 15.83
CA SER A 227 21.10 17.80 15.88
C SER A 227 20.38 16.67 15.17
N ASN A 228 19.28 16.19 15.76
CA ASN A 228 18.34 15.33 15.08
C ASN A 228 17.45 16.20 14.19
N ALA A 229 17.08 15.68 13.03
CA ALA A 229 16.12 16.31 12.12
C ALA A 229 14.89 15.41 12.02
N ALA A 230 13.75 15.89 12.53
CA ALA A 230 12.47 15.25 12.28
C ALA A 230 11.92 15.80 10.97
N ILE A 231 11.70 14.94 9.98
CA ILE A 231 11.13 15.34 8.70
C ILE A 231 9.67 14.91 8.60
N GLN A 232 8.90 15.67 7.82
CA GLN A 232 7.59 15.29 7.34
C GLN A 232 7.57 15.45 5.82
N ALA A 233 7.72 14.33 5.11
CA ALA A 233 7.68 14.20 3.68
C ALA A 233 6.23 13.99 3.20
N VAL A 234 5.85 14.70 2.15
CA VAL A 234 4.62 14.48 1.39
C VAL A 234 4.93 14.50 -0.10
N SER A 235 4.21 13.70 -0.88
CA SER A 235 4.28 13.78 -2.35
C SER A 235 3.30 14.84 -2.83
N ASN A 236 3.78 15.76 -3.67
CA ASN A 236 2.97 16.77 -4.32
C ASN A 236 2.93 16.55 -5.83
N PHE A 237 1.78 16.87 -6.41
CA PHE A 237 1.51 16.73 -7.83
C PHE A 237 0.96 18.04 -8.37
N LYS A 238 1.52 18.51 -9.48
CA LYS A 238 1.08 19.72 -10.16
C LYS A 238 0.94 19.47 -11.65
N THR A 239 -0.27 19.66 -12.16
CA THR A 239 -0.53 19.63 -13.61
C THR A 239 0.05 20.88 -14.27
N CYS A 240 0.94 20.69 -15.25
CA CYS A 240 1.52 21.78 -16.04
C CYS A 240 0.79 21.93 -17.39
N SER A 241 0.37 20.80 -17.99
CA SER A 241 -0.45 20.75 -19.19
C SER A 241 -1.31 19.47 -19.22
N SER A 242 -2.05 19.23 -20.30
CA SER A 242 -2.83 18.00 -20.47
C SER A 242 -1.97 16.73 -20.55
N THR A 243 -0.67 16.86 -20.85
CA THR A 243 0.26 15.72 -21.01
C THR A 243 1.55 15.88 -20.21
N SER A 244 1.65 16.91 -19.35
CA SER A 244 2.83 17.13 -18.52
C SER A 244 2.46 17.56 -17.11
N TRP A 245 3.28 17.10 -16.17
CA TRP A 245 3.11 17.35 -14.76
C TRP A 245 4.48 17.41 -14.08
N GLU A 246 4.48 17.94 -12.88
CA GLU A 246 5.62 18.04 -11.98
C GLU A 246 5.26 17.29 -10.69
N VAL A 247 6.12 16.36 -10.30
CA VAL A 247 5.96 15.57 -9.08
C VAL A 247 7.16 15.82 -8.17
N THR A 248 6.89 16.26 -6.95
CA THR A 248 7.92 16.57 -5.96
C THR A 248 7.64 15.87 -4.64
N PHE A 249 8.70 15.67 -3.87
CA PHE A 249 8.61 15.43 -2.44
C PHE A 249 8.89 16.74 -1.73
N ASP A 250 7.90 17.21 -0.96
CA ASP A 250 8.07 18.38 -0.12
C ASP A 250 8.24 17.94 1.33
N PHE A 251 9.21 18.55 2.01
CA PHE A 251 9.59 18.20 3.37
C PHE A 251 9.48 19.42 4.28
N THR A 252 8.81 19.24 5.41
CA THR A 252 8.93 20.15 6.55
C THR A 252 9.90 19.55 7.56
N VAL A 253 10.89 20.31 8.02
CA VAL A 253 11.95 19.82 8.91
C VAL A 253 11.92 20.56 10.25
N LYS A 254 12.03 19.80 11.34
CA LYS A 254 12.21 20.34 12.70
C LYS A 254 13.53 19.84 13.29
N TYR A 255 14.44 20.76 13.59
CA TYR A 255 15.72 20.44 14.20
C TYR A 255 15.64 20.45 15.72
N THR A 256 16.17 19.41 16.36
CA THR A 256 16.32 19.35 17.82
C THR A 256 17.77 19.05 18.17
N ASN A 257 18.35 19.83 19.09
CA ASN A 257 19.73 19.58 19.54
C ASN A 257 19.76 18.33 20.44
N GLU A 258 20.77 17.47 20.25
CA GLU A 258 21.04 16.42 21.24
C GLU A 258 21.28 17.09 22.61
N LYS A 259 20.45 16.74 23.61
CA LYS A 259 20.66 17.23 24.98
C LYS A 259 22.07 16.84 25.40
N ARG A 260 22.93 17.83 25.66
CA ARG A 260 24.19 17.58 26.38
C ARG A 260 23.83 16.95 27.71
N THR A 261 24.22 15.70 27.93
CA THR A 261 24.30 15.13 29.27
C THR A 261 25.31 15.96 30.05
N VAL A 262 24.82 16.90 30.86
CA VAL A 262 25.67 17.75 31.70
C VAL A 262 26.19 16.87 32.86
N GLY A 263 27.45 16.47 32.73
CA GLY A 263 28.45 16.27 33.79
C GLY A 263 28.06 15.43 35.02
N GLN A 264 28.58 14.19 35.08
CA GLN A 264 29.10 13.69 36.36
C GLN A 264 30.32 14.54 36.71
N SER A 265 30.17 15.45 37.67
CA SER A 265 31.26 16.17 38.29
C SER A 265 32.22 15.18 38.93
N ARG A 266 33.47 15.13 38.42
CA ARG A 266 34.59 14.57 39.19
C ARG A 266 34.79 15.44 40.42
N GLN A 267 34.33 14.97 41.59
CA GLN A 267 34.84 15.47 42.87
C GLN A 267 36.32 15.11 42.95
N THR A 268 37.18 16.11 42.77
CA THR A 268 38.56 16.06 43.22
C THR A 268 38.57 16.12 44.74
N ALA A 269 38.73 14.98 45.40
CA ALA A 269 39.07 14.93 46.81
C ALA A 269 40.51 15.44 46.99
N ARG A 270 40.65 16.68 47.48
CA ARG A 270 41.87 17.12 48.17
C ARG A 270 41.79 16.61 49.61
N PHE A 271 42.74 15.78 50.01
CA PHE A 271 43.08 15.60 51.42
C PHE A 271 44.42 16.29 51.67
N SER A 272 44.40 17.21 52.65
CA SER A 272 45.59 17.78 53.28
C SER A 272 45.60 17.37 54.74
N ILE A 273 46.82 17.09 55.21
CA ILE A 273 47.30 16.68 56.55
C ILE A 273 47.10 15.20 56.87
#